data_AF-A0A7K1UYT2-F1
#
_entry.id   AF-A0A7K1UYT2-F1
#
_cell.length_a   1.000
_cell.length_b   1.000
_cell.length_c   1.000
_cell.angle_alpha   90.00
_cell.angle_beta   90.00
_cell.angle_gamma   90.00
#
_symmetry.space_group_name_H-M   'P 1'
#
loop_
_entity.id
_entity.type
_entity.pdbx_description
1 polymer ?
#
loop_
_entity_poly.entity_id
_entity_poly.type
_entity_poly.pdbx_seq_one_letter_code
_entity_poly.pdbx_strand_id
1 'polypeptide(L)'
;MIECMTETAADLFAARAVIEELRVVHSEIAVLEAKQMALMTALYTLRREEQLDLGVAYLHAGEDAATEIGIALKMSQRSADLLINLGLDLNNRCPATLEAFAAGRIDLAQARAISQTLANVPDEVRAELEP
;
A
#
# COMPACT_ATOMS: atom_id res chain seq x y z
N MET A 1 -45.90 16.39 -10.99
CA MET A 1 -44.69 16.43 -11.85
C MET A 1 -43.56 17.22 -11.21
N ILE A 2 -43.84 18.36 -10.55
CA ILE A 2 -42.82 19.15 -9.82
C ILE A 2 -42.30 18.44 -8.56
N GLU A 3 -43.17 17.79 -7.77
CA GLU A 3 -42.76 17.05 -6.55
C GLU A 3 -41.82 15.87 -6.82
N CYS A 4 -42.07 15.11 -7.90
CA CYS A 4 -41.22 13.98 -8.31
C CYS A 4 -39.82 14.44 -8.77
N MET A 5 -39.71 15.64 -9.35
CA MET A 5 -38.42 16.22 -9.73
C MET A 5 -37.62 16.73 -8.51
N THR A 6 -38.29 17.23 -7.47
CA THR A 6 -37.64 17.66 -6.22
C THR A 6 -37.18 16.47 -5.37
N GLU A 7 -37.92 15.37 -5.36
CA GLU A 7 -37.54 14.12 -4.68
C GLU A 7 -36.31 13.49 -5.36
N THR A 8 -36.31 13.42 -6.70
CA THR A 8 -35.16 12.94 -7.48
C THR A 8 -33.91 13.80 -7.28
N ALA A 9 -34.06 15.12 -7.17
CA ALA A 9 -32.93 16.01 -6.90
C ALA A 9 -32.37 15.79 -5.48
N ALA A 10 -33.23 15.65 -4.47
CA ALA A 10 -32.83 15.36 -3.09
C ALA A 10 -32.06 14.03 -2.98
N ASP A 11 -32.54 12.98 -3.68
CA ASP A 11 -31.87 11.68 -3.72
C ASP A 11 -30.50 11.74 -4.40
N LEU A 12 -30.37 12.53 -5.48
CA LEU A 12 -29.07 12.76 -6.15
C LEU A 12 -28.08 13.50 -5.25
N PHE A 13 -28.54 14.49 -4.48
CA PHE A 13 -27.70 15.18 -3.50
C PHE A 13 -27.27 14.25 -2.36
N ALA A 14 -28.18 13.41 -1.86
CA ALA A 14 -27.88 12.41 -0.84
C ALA A 14 -26.87 11.38 -1.36
N ALA A 15 -27.06 10.85 -2.56
CA ALA A 15 -26.12 9.93 -3.19
C ALA A 15 -24.75 10.57 -3.39
N ARG A 16 -24.69 11.85 -3.78
CA ARG A 16 -23.42 12.56 -3.92
C ARG A 16 -22.70 12.71 -2.58
N ALA A 17 -23.41 13.04 -1.51
CA ALA A 17 -22.81 13.12 -0.17
C ALA A 17 -22.21 11.77 0.27
N VAL A 18 -22.92 10.66 0.03
CA VAL A 18 -22.40 9.31 0.32
C VAL A 18 -21.14 9.01 -0.50
N ILE A 19 -21.10 9.39 -1.78
CA ILE A 19 -19.91 9.18 -2.62
C ILE A 19 -18.71 9.97 -2.11
N GLU A 20 -18.90 11.22 -1.66
CA GLU A 20 -17.78 11.99 -1.10
C GLU A 20 -17.29 11.39 0.22
N GLU A 21 -18.19 10.93 1.09
CA GLU A 21 -17.81 10.23 2.32
C GLU A 21 -17.04 8.94 2.03
N LEU A 22 -17.48 8.15 1.04
CA LEU A 22 -16.77 6.95 0.61
C LEU A 22 -15.34 7.27 0.15
N ARG A 23 -15.13 8.39 -0.56
CA ARG A 23 -13.80 8.81 -1.01
C ARG A 23 -12.91 9.23 0.15
N VAL A 24 -13.46 9.95 1.13
CA VAL A 24 -12.73 10.33 2.34
C VAL A 24 -12.27 9.09 3.09
N VAL A 25 -13.20 8.17 3.37
CA VAL A 25 -12.89 6.91 4.08
C VAL A 25 -11.88 6.07 3.30
N HIS A 26 -12.02 5.95 1.97
CA HIS A 26 -11.07 5.19 1.14
C HIS A 26 -9.67 5.81 1.16
N SER A 27 -9.56 7.13 1.14
CA SER A 27 -8.29 7.85 1.30
C SER A 27 -7.67 7.60 2.68
N GLU A 28 -8.45 7.60 3.76
CA GLU A 28 -7.97 7.32 5.10
C GLU A 28 -7.50 5.87 5.26
N ILE A 29 -8.23 4.92 4.66
CA ILE A 29 -7.81 3.50 4.58
C ILE A 29 -6.46 3.40 3.87
N ALA A 30 -6.29 4.05 2.72
CA ALA A 30 -5.02 4.02 1.98
C ALA A 30 -3.85 4.52 2.82
N VAL A 31 -4.02 5.63 3.56
CA VAL A 31 -2.99 6.15 4.48
C VAL A 31 -2.64 5.13 5.57
N LEU A 32 -3.63 4.46 6.15
CA LEU A 32 -3.41 3.45 7.19
C LEU A 32 -2.76 2.18 6.63
N GLU A 33 -3.13 1.75 5.43
CA GLU A 33 -2.48 0.62 4.73
C GLU A 33 -1.03 0.94 4.39
N ALA A 34 -0.74 2.16 3.90
CA ALA A 34 0.63 2.61 3.66
C ALA A 34 1.47 2.59 4.93
N LYS A 35 0.91 3.07 6.05
CA LYS A 35 1.56 3.00 7.36
C LYS A 35 1.77 1.57 7.84
N GLN A 36 0.79 0.68 7.67
CA GLN A 36 0.94 -0.74 8.03
C GLN A 36 2.05 -1.40 7.22
N MET A 37 2.06 -1.20 5.90
CA MET A 37 3.10 -1.70 5.01
C MET A 37 4.49 -1.18 5.41
N ALA A 38 4.62 0.11 5.72
CA ALA A 38 5.88 0.69 6.19
C ALA A 38 6.39 0.04 7.48
N LEU A 39 5.51 -0.23 8.45
CA LEU A 39 5.88 -0.93 9.69
C LEU A 39 6.26 -2.39 9.45
N MET A 40 5.58 -3.07 8.54
CA MET A 40 5.91 -4.44 8.14
C MET A 40 7.29 -4.51 7.49
N THR A 41 7.59 -3.59 6.57
CA THR A 41 8.91 -3.48 5.93
C THR A 41 10.00 -3.12 6.95
N ALA A 42 9.72 -2.22 7.89
CA ALA A 42 10.68 -1.88 8.94
C ALA A 42 11.00 -3.08 9.85
N LEU A 43 9.99 -3.86 10.25
CA LEU A 43 10.22 -5.08 11.03
C LEU A 43 11.05 -6.11 10.26
N TYR A 44 10.75 -6.31 8.97
CA TYR A 44 11.56 -7.16 8.11
C TYR A 44 13.03 -6.72 8.09
N THR A 45 13.29 -5.42 7.90
CA THR A 45 14.67 -4.88 7.89
C THR A 45 15.38 -5.13 9.21
N LEU A 46 14.74 -4.87 10.35
CA LEU A 46 15.32 -5.11 11.68
C LEU A 46 15.68 -6.60 11.89
N ARG A 47 14.75 -7.50 11.57
CA ARG A 47 14.98 -8.96 11.70
C ARG A 47 16.08 -9.44 10.78
N ARG A 48 16.12 -8.90 9.57
CA ARG A 48 17.14 -9.23 8.59
C ARG A 48 18.52 -8.81 9.05
N GLU A 49 18.66 -7.59 9.57
CA GLU A 49 19.93 -7.10 10.14
C GLU A 49 20.38 -7.96 11.34
N GLU A 50 19.49 -8.21 12.30
CA GLU A 50 19.74 -9.06 13.46
C GLU A 50 20.26 -10.45 13.05
N GLN A 51 19.60 -11.09 12.06
CA GLN A 51 19.98 -12.43 11.60
C GLN A 51 21.31 -12.44 10.85
N LEU A 52 21.62 -11.39 10.06
CA LEU A 52 22.92 -11.26 9.40
C LEU A 52 24.05 -11.12 10.42
N ASP A 53 23.85 -10.34 11.48
CA ASP A 53 24.83 -10.17 12.56
C ASP A 53 25.11 -11.50 13.29
N LEU A 54 24.12 -12.38 13.34
CA LEU A 54 24.24 -13.74 13.89
C LEU A 54 24.81 -14.76 12.90
N GLY A 55 25.18 -14.33 11.68
CA GLY A 55 25.79 -15.19 10.67
C GLY A 55 24.80 -16.05 9.87
N VAL A 56 23.49 -15.75 9.91
CA VAL A 56 22.52 -16.37 9.01
C VAL A 56 22.87 -16.01 7.57
N ALA A 57 22.78 -16.99 6.67
CA ALA A 57 23.07 -16.76 5.26
C ALA A 57 22.16 -15.68 4.68
N TYR A 58 22.71 -14.81 3.82
CA TYR A 58 22.00 -13.65 3.25
C TYR A 58 20.63 -14.00 2.63
N LEU A 59 20.52 -15.19 2.02
CA LEU A 59 19.30 -15.68 1.38
C LEU A 59 18.19 -15.98 2.39
N HIS A 60 18.55 -16.36 3.61
CA HIS A 60 17.62 -16.76 4.67
C HIS A 60 17.35 -15.66 5.70
N ALA A 61 18.16 -14.61 5.70
CA ALA A 61 18.00 -13.50 6.63
C ALA A 61 16.69 -12.73 6.35
N GLY A 62 15.83 -12.66 7.37
CA GLY A 62 14.53 -12.01 7.36
C GLY A 62 13.34 -12.92 7.01
N GLU A 63 13.57 -14.21 6.66
CA GLU A 63 12.49 -15.13 6.23
C GLU A 63 11.38 -15.28 7.29
N ASP A 64 11.73 -15.25 8.57
CA ASP A 64 10.77 -15.41 9.67
C ASP A 64 9.89 -14.17 9.93
N ALA A 65 10.27 -13.00 9.42
CA ALA A 65 9.55 -11.75 9.69
C ALA A 65 8.12 -11.80 9.15
N ALA A 66 7.90 -12.40 7.99
CA ALA A 66 6.57 -12.56 7.42
C ALA A 66 5.68 -13.49 8.27
N THR A 67 6.27 -14.49 8.93
CA THR A 67 5.57 -15.37 9.87
C THR A 67 5.18 -14.61 11.15
N GLU A 68 6.11 -13.85 11.73
CA GLU A 68 5.86 -12.99 12.90
C GLU A 68 4.71 -12.00 12.62
N ILE A 69 4.74 -11.35 11.46
CA ILE A 69 3.70 -10.41 11.01
C ILE A 69 2.37 -11.13 10.75
N GLY A 70 2.40 -12.29 10.07
CA GLY A 70 1.21 -13.07 9.78
C GLY A 70 0.44 -13.45 11.04
N ILE A 71 1.16 -13.85 12.09
CA ILE A 71 0.59 -14.13 13.42
C ILE A 71 0.01 -12.86 14.05
N ALA A 72 0.78 -11.77 14.07
CA ALA A 72 0.38 -10.51 14.72
C ALA A 72 -0.88 -9.87 14.07
N LEU A 73 -0.96 -9.90 12.74
CA LEU A 73 -2.05 -9.28 11.97
C LEU A 73 -3.15 -10.27 11.57
N LYS A 74 -3.05 -11.55 11.99
CA LYS A 74 -4.00 -12.62 11.63
C LYS A 74 -4.18 -12.77 10.12
N MET A 75 -3.07 -12.73 9.39
CA MET A 75 -3.03 -12.92 7.93
C MET A 75 -2.09 -14.06 7.54
N SER A 76 -2.19 -14.52 6.29
CA SER A 76 -1.26 -15.54 5.80
C SER A 76 0.16 -14.99 5.69
N GLN A 77 1.17 -15.84 5.93
CA GLN A 77 2.57 -15.49 5.70
C GLN A 77 2.78 -14.96 4.27
N ARG A 78 2.17 -15.62 3.27
CA ARG A 78 2.23 -15.18 1.87
C ARG A 78 1.69 -13.77 1.67
N SER A 79 0.62 -13.38 2.35
CA SER A 79 0.08 -12.02 2.29
C SER A 79 1.06 -11.01 2.89
N ALA A 80 1.71 -11.36 4.00
CA ALA A 80 2.72 -10.53 4.62
C ALA A 80 3.94 -10.36 3.70
N ASP A 81 4.47 -11.45 3.13
CA ASP A 81 5.57 -11.42 2.15
C ASP A 81 5.26 -10.49 0.97
N LEU A 82 4.06 -10.59 0.40
CA LEU A 82 3.66 -9.77 -0.75
C LEU A 82 3.57 -8.27 -0.42
N LEU A 83 3.27 -7.91 0.83
CA LEU A 83 3.20 -6.53 1.29
C LEU A 83 4.60 -6.01 1.69
N ILE A 84 5.43 -6.84 2.34
CA ILE A 84 6.82 -6.50 2.65
C ILE A 84 7.60 -6.23 1.37
N ASN A 85 7.52 -7.15 0.40
CA ASN A 85 8.20 -7.00 -0.90
C ASN A 85 7.72 -5.77 -1.66
N LEU A 86 6.41 -5.50 -1.65
CA LEU A 86 5.89 -4.26 -2.24
C LEU A 86 6.46 -3.02 -1.54
N GLY A 87 6.51 -3.00 -0.20
CA GLY A 87 7.09 -1.88 0.55
C GLY A 87 8.58 -1.68 0.25
N LEU A 88 9.35 -2.76 0.13
CA LEU A 88 10.76 -2.72 -0.29
C LEU A 88 10.91 -2.18 -1.72
N ASP A 89 10.09 -2.66 -2.66
CA ASP A 89 10.11 -2.20 -4.04
C ASP A 89 9.76 -0.71 -4.16
N LEU A 90 8.73 -0.26 -3.45
CA LEU A 90 8.32 1.14 -3.46
C LEU A 90 9.41 2.03 -2.82
N ASN A 91 9.97 1.64 -1.67
CA ASN A 91 11.06 2.37 -1.02
C ASN A 91 12.30 2.53 -1.92
N ASN A 92 12.66 1.47 -2.65
CA ASN A 92 13.92 1.44 -3.39
C ASN A 92 13.79 1.94 -4.83
N ARG A 93 12.60 1.81 -5.44
CA ARG A 93 12.44 2.00 -6.88
C ARG A 93 11.31 2.96 -7.25
N CYS A 94 10.29 3.13 -6.42
CA CYS A 94 9.13 3.96 -6.74
C CYS A 94 8.75 4.91 -5.57
N PRO A 95 9.66 5.83 -5.18
CA PRO A 95 9.44 6.70 -4.03
C PRO A 95 8.25 7.65 -4.20
N ALA A 96 7.98 8.18 -5.41
CA ALA A 96 6.84 9.09 -5.60
C ALA A 96 5.49 8.34 -5.51
N THR A 97 5.46 7.08 -5.94
CA THR A 97 4.33 6.18 -5.75
C THR A 97 4.08 5.91 -4.26
N LEU A 98 5.15 5.67 -3.48
CA LEU A 98 5.05 5.53 -2.03
C LEU A 98 4.48 6.79 -1.38
N GLU A 99 4.96 7.98 -1.76
CA GLU A 99 4.47 9.26 -1.25
C GLU A 99 2.99 9.47 -1.60
N ALA A 100 2.58 9.15 -2.82
CA ALA A 100 1.18 9.23 -3.23
C ALA A 100 0.28 8.30 -2.40
N PHE A 101 0.73 7.07 -2.14
CA PHE A 101 0.01 6.10 -1.32
C PHE A 101 -0.06 6.55 0.14
N ALA A 102 1.05 6.99 0.72
CA ALA A 102 1.12 7.50 2.08
C ALA A 102 0.29 8.78 2.31
N ALA A 103 0.03 9.54 1.23
CA ALA A 103 -0.85 10.70 1.25
C ALA A 103 -2.33 10.37 0.96
N GLY A 104 -2.69 9.09 0.73
CA GLY A 104 -4.05 8.67 0.39
C GLY A 104 -4.52 9.10 -1.00
N ARG A 105 -3.60 9.58 -1.87
CA ARG A 105 -3.91 10.00 -3.24
C ARG A 105 -4.14 8.80 -4.17
N ILE A 106 -3.53 7.67 -3.86
CA ILE A 106 -3.75 6.38 -4.49
C ILE A 106 -3.95 5.31 -3.40
N ASP A 107 -4.62 4.22 -3.72
CA ASP A 107 -4.79 3.08 -2.82
C ASP A 107 -3.74 1.98 -3.04
N LEU A 108 -3.79 0.94 -2.20
CA LEU A 108 -2.87 -0.20 -2.25
C LEU A 108 -2.91 -0.93 -3.60
N ALA A 109 -4.08 -1.04 -4.23
CA ALA A 109 -4.23 -1.72 -5.50
C ALA A 109 -3.54 -0.93 -6.63
N GLN A 110 -3.72 0.40 -6.64
CA GLN A 110 -3.05 1.29 -7.56
C GLN A 110 -1.53 1.32 -7.34
N ALA A 111 -1.06 1.42 -6.09
CA ALA A 111 0.38 1.37 -5.78
C ALA A 111 1.02 0.06 -6.24
N ARG A 112 0.33 -1.08 -6.02
CA ARG A 112 0.76 -2.40 -6.52
C ARG A 112 0.82 -2.44 -8.04
N ALA A 113 -0.21 -1.93 -8.72
CA ALA A 113 -0.26 -1.91 -10.18
C ALA A 113 0.90 -1.08 -10.77
N ILE A 114 1.16 0.11 -10.22
CA ILE A 114 2.26 0.97 -10.65
C ILE A 114 3.61 0.25 -10.46
N SER A 115 3.87 -0.30 -9.27
CA SER A 115 5.10 -1.05 -9.00
C SER A 115 5.32 -2.20 -10.00
N GLN A 116 4.26 -2.97 -10.29
CA GLN A 116 4.31 -4.07 -11.25
C GLN A 116 4.53 -3.61 -12.69
N THR A 117 3.82 -2.57 -13.14
CA THR A 117 3.96 -2.02 -14.49
C THR A 117 5.36 -1.44 -14.69
N LEU A 118 5.90 -0.78 -13.68
CA LEU A 118 7.23 -0.19 -13.76
C LEU A 118 8.33 -1.23 -13.55
N ALA A 119 8.08 -2.46 -13.07
CA ALA A 119 9.12 -3.42 -12.67
C ALA A 119 10.29 -3.60 -13.67
N ASN A 120 10.00 -3.56 -14.98
CA ASN A 120 10.97 -3.75 -16.08
C ASN A 120 11.41 -2.44 -16.78
N VAL A 121 11.01 -1.28 -16.26
CA VAL A 121 11.43 0.03 -16.80
C VAL A 121 12.82 0.38 -16.27
N PRO A 122 13.77 0.86 -17.10
CA PRO A 122 15.06 1.36 -16.62
C PRO A 122 14.90 2.50 -15.62
N ASP A 123 15.79 2.58 -14.63
CA ASP A 123 15.66 3.57 -13.55
C ASP A 123 15.70 5.02 -14.06
N GLU A 124 16.37 5.27 -15.20
CA GLU A 124 16.44 6.61 -15.81
C GLU A 124 15.07 7.10 -16.29
N VAL A 125 14.19 6.20 -16.73
CA VAL A 125 12.86 6.54 -17.29
C VAL A 125 11.77 6.40 -16.22
N ARG A 126 12.01 5.56 -15.22
CA ARG A 126 11.02 5.24 -14.18
C ARG A 126 10.53 6.47 -13.43
N ALA A 127 11.44 7.36 -13.03
CA ALA A 127 11.11 8.55 -12.25
C ALA A 127 10.15 9.50 -13.00
N GLU A 128 10.17 9.51 -14.33
CA GLU A 128 9.27 10.32 -15.15
C GLU A 128 7.85 9.72 -15.28
N LEU A 129 7.68 8.45 -14.92
CA LEU A 129 6.42 7.70 -15.05
C LEU A 129 5.69 7.52 -13.72
N GLU A 130 6.30 7.89 -12.61
CA GLU A 130 5.64 7.90 -11.31
C GLU A 130 4.55 8.99 -11.23
N PRO A 131 3.52 8.79 -10.38
CA PRO A 131 2.40 9.73 -10.27
C PRO A 131 2.74 11.07 -9.61
#